data_AF-W4USA2-F1
#
_entry.id   AF-W4USA2-F1
#
_cell.length_a   1.000
_cell.length_b   1.000
_cell.length_c   1.000
_cell.angle_alpha   90.00
_cell.angle_beta   90.00
_cell.angle_gamma   90.00
#
_symmetry.space_group_name_H-M   'P 1'
#
loop_
_entity.id
_entity.type
_entity.pdbx_description
1 polymer ?
#
loop_
_entity_poly.entity_id
_entity_poly.type
_entity_poly.pdbx_seq_one_letter_code
_entity_poly.pdbx_strand_id
1 'polypeptide(L)'
;MAVERTYNVLFIQSYNTQTPWHDQLIQGLINGIKQNGIKATVTTEYLDANFWKFESEKVLMKRFCERARERKTDLIVTANDEAFYSLYASNDSLPLKIPVVFFGIKYPDMDLIKRLPNVCGFTSNPNYFALLEQVNRIFPERKEVICIVDNSFLSNKGLESFLTGWNLFHEIYSDYTMKVYNTQVKTTQDVISAVCYPRNSTNRVVIAPKWTPYLSFVGKNSKAPFFACQNLGLKNGVFCVYDDDAYTSAYNAGRYAAFVLRGDKPKDLGVRETPQGFIYDSKQLAFFKVDPSAVSSYGFIVNESYWERNKLLFMFLYPLALLLLTGCVIWLIRLNRKEAKRRYKFRLAC
;
A
#
# COMPACT_ATOMS: atom_id res chain seq x y z
N MET A 1 6.61 -10.63 -42.01
CA MET A 1 6.05 -10.06 -40.76
C MET A 1 6.97 -10.48 -39.63
N ALA A 2 7.62 -9.56 -38.94
CA ALA A 2 8.43 -9.91 -37.77
C ALA A 2 7.49 -10.47 -36.69
N VAL A 3 7.78 -11.67 -36.20
CA VAL A 3 7.03 -12.25 -35.07
C VAL A 3 7.28 -11.34 -33.87
N GLU A 4 6.23 -10.68 -33.39
CA GLU A 4 6.30 -9.81 -32.22
C GLU A 4 6.72 -10.66 -31.00
N ARG A 5 7.97 -10.50 -30.56
CA ARG A 5 8.53 -11.26 -29.43
C ARG A 5 7.70 -10.98 -28.19
N THR A 6 7.19 -12.04 -27.56
CA THR A 6 6.56 -11.96 -26.24
C THR A 6 7.63 -12.26 -25.18
N TYR A 7 7.87 -11.31 -24.28
CA TYR A 7 8.85 -11.44 -23.20
C TYR A 7 8.24 -12.14 -21.98
N ASN A 8 9.06 -12.86 -21.22
CA ASN A 8 8.67 -13.47 -19.96
C ASN A 8 9.22 -12.66 -18.80
N VAL A 9 8.34 -12.13 -17.94
CA VAL A 9 8.72 -11.33 -16.78
C VAL A 9 8.32 -12.06 -15.51
N LEU A 10 9.29 -12.25 -14.61
CA LEU A 10 9.03 -12.75 -13.27
C LEU A 10 8.81 -11.56 -12.35
N PHE A 11 7.65 -11.50 -11.69
CA PHE A 11 7.35 -10.49 -10.68
C PHE A 11 7.32 -11.13 -9.30
N ILE A 12 8.21 -10.71 -8.41
CA ILE A 12 8.31 -11.23 -7.04
C ILE A 12 7.81 -10.17 -6.07
N GLN A 13 6.78 -10.49 -5.30
CA GLN A 13 6.28 -9.64 -4.22
C GLN A 13 6.77 -10.14 -2.87
N SER A 14 7.18 -9.22 -2.00
CA SER A 14 7.66 -9.53 -0.64
C SER A 14 6.60 -10.22 0.23
N TYR A 15 5.33 -9.92 -0.01
CA TYR A 15 4.20 -10.41 0.77
C TYR A 15 3.27 -11.28 -0.08
N ASN A 16 2.06 -11.55 0.41
CA ASN A 16 1.11 -12.47 -0.20
C ASN A 16 -0.10 -11.75 -0.83
N THR A 17 -1.01 -12.53 -1.42
CA THR A 17 -2.22 -12.04 -2.10
C THR A 17 -3.23 -11.33 -1.19
N GLN A 18 -3.12 -11.48 0.14
CA GLN A 18 -3.99 -10.80 1.12
C GLN A 18 -3.48 -9.41 1.48
N THR A 19 -2.29 -9.04 1.01
CA THR A 19 -1.69 -7.73 1.24
C THR A 19 -2.52 -6.66 0.56
N PRO A 20 -2.77 -5.51 1.22
CA PRO A 20 -3.38 -4.36 0.55
C PRO A 20 -2.65 -4.04 -0.76
N TRP A 21 -3.42 -3.65 -1.78
CA TRP A 21 -2.90 -3.16 -3.06
C TRP A 21 -2.25 -4.22 -3.94
N HIS A 22 -2.31 -5.50 -3.59
CA HIS A 22 -1.77 -6.60 -4.41
C HIS A 22 -2.17 -6.50 -5.90
N ASP A 23 -3.47 -6.36 -6.18
CA ASP A 23 -3.98 -6.23 -7.54
C ASP A 23 -3.47 -4.97 -8.24
N GLN A 24 -3.31 -3.87 -7.50
CA GLN A 24 -2.79 -2.61 -8.04
C GLN A 24 -1.32 -2.73 -8.42
N LEU A 25 -0.52 -3.49 -7.67
CA LEU A 25 0.88 -3.76 -8.01
C LEU A 25 0.96 -4.54 -9.33
N ILE A 26 0.17 -5.61 -9.48
CA ILE A 26 0.13 -6.39 -10.72
C ILE A 26 -0.34 -5.53 -11.89
N GLN A 27 -1.47 -4.83 -11.73
CA GLN A 27 -2.04 -4.00 -12.78
C GLN A 27 -1.13 -2.84 -13.17
N GLY A 28 -0.51 -2.17 -12.21
CA GLY A 28 0.45 -1.10 -12.43
C GLY A 28 1.61 -1.61 -13.28
N LEU A 29 2.23 -2.71 -12.87
CA LEU A 29 3.35 -3.31 -13.60
C LEU A 29 2.97 -3.69 -15.04
N ILE A 30 1.87 -4.43 -15.22
CA ILE A 30 1.39 -4.86 -16.54
C ILE A 30 1.09 -3.65 -17.43
N ASN A 31 0.42 -2.63 -16.90
CA ASN A 31 0.10 -1.42 -17.65
C ASN A 31 1.35 -0.64 -18.02
N GLY A 32 2.32 -0.52 -17.10
CA GLY A 32 3.60 0.14 -17.35
C GLY A 32 4.35 -0.51 -18.51
N ILE A 33 4.36 -1.85 -18.57
CA ILE A 33 4.99 -2.59 -19.66
C ILE A 33 4.20 -2.41 -20.97
N LYS A 34 2.89 -2.67 -20.94
CA LYS A 34 2.01 -2.69 -22.12
C LYS A 34 1.91 -1.32 -22.79
N GLN A 35 1.75 -0.25 -22.01
CA GLN A 35 1.62 1.11 -22.54
C GLN A 35 2.94 1.64 -23.14
N ASN A 36 4.06 0.97 -22.88
CA ASN A 36 5.36 1.28 -23.47
C ASN A 36 5.71 0.34 -24.64
N GLY A 37 4.69 -0.30 -25.24
CA GLY A 37 4.83 -1.04 -26.50
C GLY A 37 5.48 -2.41 -26.36
N ILE A 38 5.54 -2.98 -25.15
CA ILE A 38 6.12 -4.31 -24.92
C ILE A 38 5.03 -5.32 -24.60
N LYS A 39 5.03 -6.42 -25.37
CA LYS A 39 4.20 -7.59 -25.09
C LYS A 39 4.96 -8.53 -24.15
N ALA A 40 4.45 -8.70 -22.94
CA ALA A 40 5.06 -9.57 -21.95
C ALA A 40 4.02 -10.41 -21.20
N THR A 41 4.41 -11.65 -20.87
CA THR A 41 3.70 -12.52 -19.93
C THR A 41 4.34 -12.33 -18.55
N VAL A 42 3.57 -11.75 -17.62
CA VAL A 42 4.01 -11.52 -16.24
C VAL A 42 3.57 -12.70 -15.37
N THR A 43 4.53 -13.41 -14.77
CA THR A 43 4.26 -14.45 -13.76
C THR A 43 4.56 -13.88 -12.38
N THR A 44 3.59 -13.90 -11.47
CA THR A 44 3.78 -13.38 -10.10
C THR A 44 4.08 -14.53 -9.13
N GLU A 45 5.11 -14.35 -8.30
CA GLU A 45 5.46 -15.24 -7.19
C GLU A 45 5.45 -14.43 -5.89
N TYR A 46 5.06 -15.07 -4.77
CA TYR A 46 4.88 -14.43 -3.48
C TYR A 46 5.83 -15.01 -2.46
N LEU A 47 6.66 -14.16 -1.85
CA LEU A 47 7.62 -14.61 -0.85
C LEU A 47 6.96 -14.89 0.49
N ASP A 48 5.92 -14.11 0.85
CA ASP A 48 5.25 -14.15 2.15
C ASP A 48 6.23 -13.97 3.35
N ALA A 49 7.07 -12.94 3.27
CA ALA A 49 8.17 -12.69 4.22
C ALA A 49 7.72 -12.37 5.66
N ASN A 50 6.42 -12.16 5.90
CA ASN A 50 5.88 -12.04 7.26
C ASN A 50 5.68 -13.40 7.95
N PHE A 51 5.63 -14.49 7.18
CA PHE A 51 5.43 -15.84 7.69
C PHE A 51 6.76 -16.61 7.80
N TRP A 52 7.64 -16.43 6.83
CA TRP A 52 8.90 -17.18 6.75
C TRP A 52 10.02 -16.53 7.56
N LYS A 53 10.97 -17.36 8.00
CA LYS A 53 12.29 -16.88 8.44
C LYS A 53 13.16 -16.63 7.21
N PHE A 54 14.13 -15.74 7.34
CA PHE A 54 15.06 -15.38 6.25
C PHE A 54 15.75 -16.59 5.58
N GLU A 55 16.13 -17.62 6.33
CA GLU A 55 16.70 -18.85 5.75
C GLU A 55 15.71 -19.58 4.82
N SER A 56 14.43 -19.61 5.17
CA SER A 56 13.38 -20.21 4.35
C SER A 56 13.07 -19.37 3.10
N GLU A 57 13.11 -18.04 3.22
CA GLU A 57 12.96 -17.13 2.08
C GLU A 57 14.01 -17.42 1.00
N LYS A 58 15.28 -17.64 1.37
CA LYS A 58 16.35 -18.00 0.43
C LYS A 58 16.06 -19.30 -0.31
N VAL A 59 15.47 -20.30 0.35
CA VAL A 59 15.08 -21.58 -0.28
C VAL A 59 13.95 -21.38 -1.28
N LEU A 60 12.91 -20.62 -0.91
CA LEU A 60 11.80 -20.29 -1.81
C LEU A 60 12.30 -19.53 -3.04
N MET A 61 13.21 -18.59 -2.83
CA MET A 61 13.77 -17.77 -3.89
C MET A 61 14.57 -18.59 -4.91
N LYS A 62 15.34 -19.60 -4.46
CA LYS A 62 15.97 -20.57 -5.38
C LYS A 62 14.94 -21.30 -6.24
N ARG A 63 13.81 -21.73 -5.64
CA ARG A 63 12.72 -22.35 -6.39
C ARG A 63 12.07 -21.40 -7.39
N PHE A 64 11.94 -20.12 -7.05
CA PHE A 64 11.45 -19.10 -7.99
C PHE A 64 12.40 -18.96 -9.19
N CYS A 65 13.71 -18.86 -8.93
CA CYS A 65 14.74 -18.79 -9.97
C CYS A 65 14.81 -20.05 -10.85
N GLU A 66 14.62 -21.26 -10.28
CA GLU A 66 14.53 -22.50 -11.05
C GLU A 66 13.36 -22.47 -12.04
N ARG A 67 12.14 -22.16 -11.56
CA ARG A 67 10.97 -22.05 -12.44
C ARG A 67 11.12 -20.90 -13.46
N ALA A 68 11.80 -19.83 -13.09
CA ALA A 68 12.08 -18.71 -13.99
C ALA A 68 13.01 -19.12 -15.14
N ARG A 69 14.00 -19.98 -14.88
CA ARG A 69 14.86 -20.57 -15.92
C ARG A 69 14.06 -21.49 -16.86
N GLU A 70 13.18 -22.33 -16.33
CA GLU A 70 12.29 -23.19 -17.14
C GLU A 70 11.41 -22.38 -18.10
N ARG A 71 10.90 -21.24 -17.62
CA ARG A 71 10.08 -20.32 -18.42
C ARG A 71 10.89 -19.42 -19.36
N LYS A 72 12.22 -19.49 -19.34
CA LYS A 72 13.11 -18.58 -20.08
C LYS A 72 12.79 -17.12 -19.80
N THR A 73 12.76 -16.77 -18.51
CA THR A 73 12.49 -15.41 -18.02
C THR A 73 13.54 -14.43 -18.56
N ASP A 74 13.08 -13.33 -19.15
CA ASP A 74 13.93 -12.28 -19.73
C ASP A 74 14.29 -11.19 -18.71
N LEU A 75 13.43 -10.95 -17.71
CA LEU A 75 13.59 -9.89 -16.70
C LEU A 75 12.91 -10.25 -15.39
N ILE A 76 13.50 -9.86 -14.26
CA ILE A 76 12.90 -9.98 -12.92
C ILE A 76 12.48 -8.59 -12.43
N VAL A 77 11.30 -8.51 -11.84
CA VAL A 77 10.83 -7.34 -11.10
C VAL A 77 10.61 -7.73 -9.64
N THR A 78 11.11 -6.95 -8.68
CA THR A 78 10.89 -7.18 -7.24
C THR A 78 10.15 -6.01 -6.60
N ALA A 79 9.15 -6.29 -5.76
CA ALA A 79 8.43 -5.30 -4.95
C ALA A 79 8.79 -5.41 -3.46
N ASN A 80 9.24 -4.28 -2.90
CA ASN A 80 9.68 -4.08 -1.52
C ASN A 80 11.00 -4.80 -1.15
N ASP A 81 11.52 -4.45 0.02
CA ASP A 81 12.84 -4.82 0.51
C ASP A 81 13.05 -6.34 0.59
N GLU A 82 12.11 -7.11 1.17
CA GLU A 82 12.32 -8.54 1.41
C GLU A 82 12.51 -9.33 0.12
N ALA A 83 11.72 -9.05 -0.92
CA ALA A 83 11.83 -9.70 -2.23
C ALA A 83 13.20 -9.43 -2.88
N PHE A 84 13.67 -8.18 -2.85
CA PHE A 84 14.95 -7.81 -3.47
C PHE A 84 16.13 -8.41 -2.70
N TYR A 85 16.17 -8.24 -1.38
CA TYR A 85 17.30 -8.72 -0.58
C TYR A 85 17.34 -10.24 -0.50
N SER A 86 16.19 -10.92 -0.40
CA SER A 86 16.16 -12.38 -0.42
C SER A 86 16.51 -12.95 -1.80
N LEU A 87 16.24 -12.22 -2.90
CA LEU A 87 16.71 -12.58 -4.25
C LEU A 87 18.23 -12.68 -4.31
N TYR A 88 18.95 -11.65 -3.84
CA TYR A 88 20.41 -11.64 -3.86
C TYR A 88 21.04 -12.50 -2.76
N ALA A 89 20.40 -12.63 -1.60
CA ALA A 89 20.86 -13.50 -0.53
C ALA A 89 20.68 -15.00 -0.84
N SER A 90 19.83 -15.35 -1.81
CA SER A 90 19.61 -16.74 -2.22
C SER A 90 20.85 -17.41 -2.84
N ASN A 91 21.83 -16.61 -3.28
CA ASN A 91 23.01 -17.08 -4.04
C ASN A 91 22.66 -17.85 -5.33
N ASP A 92 21.47 -17.64 -5.91
CA ASP A 92 21.18 -18.13 -7.26
C ASP A 92 21.88 -17.24 -8.32
N SER A 93 22.36 -17.85 -9.39
CA SER A 93 23.07 -17.14 -10.47
C SER A 93 22.15 -16.34 -11.41
N LEU A 94 20.85 -16.65 -11.46
CA LEU A 94 19.89 -16.01 -12.36
C LEU A 94 19.83 -14.48 -12.20
N PRO A 95 19.63 -13.90 -10.99
CA PRO A 95 19.57 -12.45 -10.81
C PRO A 95 20.88 -11.70 -11.11
N LEU A 96 21.98 -12.41 -11.39
CA LEU A 96 23.24 -11.84 -11.87
C LEU A 96 23.37 -11.90 -13.40
N LYS A 97 22.57 -12.74 -14.06
CA LYS A 97 22.63 -13.00 -15.51
C LYS A 97 21.59 -12.22 -16.31
N ILE A 98 20.43 -11.96 -15.72
CA ILE A 98 19.34 -11.21 -16.38
C ILE A 98 19.07 -9.89 -15.66
N PRO A 99 18.48 -8.89 -16.32
CA PRO A 99 18.17 -7.63 -15.69
C PRO A 99 17.16 -7.77 -14.54
N VAL A 100 17.31 -6.93 -13.51
CA VAL A 100 16.40 -6.86 -12.37
C VAL A 100 15.95 -5.41 -12.17
N VAL A 101 14.64 -5.20 -12.10
CA VAL A 101 14.02 -3.91 -11.79
C VAL A 101 13.36 -3.99 -10.42
N PHE A 102 13.81 -3.19 -9.45
CA PHE A 102 13.17 -3.15 -8.14
C PHE A 102 12.32 -1.90 -7.96
N PHE A 103 11.34 -1.97 -7.05
CA PHE A 103 10.68 -0.78 -6.53
C PHE A 103 10.19 -0.99 -5.09
N GLY A 104 9.91 0.11 -4.40
CA GLY A 104 9.40 0.08 -3.02
C GLY A 104 10.44 -0.26 -1.96
N ILE A 105 11.74 -0.09 -2.26
CA ILE A 105 12.82 -0.31 -1.28
C ILE A 105 12.85 0.84 -0.28
N LYS A 106 12.61 0.53 0.99
CA LYS A 106 12.58 1.49 2.10
C LYS A 106 13.98 1.79 2.63
N TYR A 107 14.81 0.77 2.75
CA TYR A 107 16.13 0.88 3.35
C TYR A 107 17.18 0.42 2.33
N PRO A 108 17.55 1.26 1.35
CA PRO A 108 18.47 0.86 0.28
C PRO A 108 19.90 0.64 0.78
N ASP A 109 20.45 -0.55 0.53
CA ASP A 109 21.89 -0.81 0.63
C ASP A 109 22.59 -0.35 -0.66
N MET A 110 23.03 0.91 -0.64
CA MET A 110 23.66 1.53 -1.81
C MET A 110 24.99 0.88 -2.20
N ASP A 111 25.69 0.24 -1.27
CA ASP A 111 26.95 -0.45 -1.56
C ASP A 111 26.71 -1.79 -2.25
N LEU A 112 25.66 -2.51 -1.87
CA LEU A 112 25.17 -3.66 -2.64
C LEU A 112 24.69 -3.24 -4.03
N ILE A 113 23.80 -2.25 -4.11
CA ILE A 113 23.18 -1.83 -5.39
C ILE A 113 24.23 -1.36 -6.40
N LYS A 114 25.23 -0.57 -5.98
CA LYS A 114 26.32 -0.11 -6.88
C LYS A 114 27.14 -1.24 -7.49
N ARG A 115 27.21 -2.41 -6.84
CA ARG A 115 27.94 -3.60 -7.34
C ARG A 115 27.13 -4.41 -8.35
N LEU A 116 25.86 -4.07 -8.60
CA LEU A 116 24.95 -4.81 -9.46
C LEU A 116 24.61 -4.01 -10.73
N PRO A 117 25.43 -4.08 -11.81
CA PRO A 117 25.25 -3.25 -13.01
C PRO A 117 24.00 -3.62 -13.84
N ASN A 118 23.40 -4.79 -13.59
CA ASN A 118 22.18 -5.27 -14.21
C ASN A 118 20.92 -4.87 -13.43
N VAL A 119 21.04 -4.00 -12.42
CA VAL A 119 19.94 -3.55 -11.57
C VAL A 119 19.62 -2.08 -11.82
N CYS A 120 18.34 -1.76 -11.87
CA CYS A 120 17.80 -0.40 -11.79
C CYS A 120 16.49 -0.42 -11.00
N GLY A 121 15.96 0.75 -10.65
CA GLY A 121 14.70 0.77 -9.94
C GLY A 121 14.40 2.02 -9.14
N PHE A 122 13.49 1.85 -8.19
CA PHE A 122 12.96 2.93 -7.39
C PHE A 122 13.03 2.65 -5.88
N THR A 123 13.52 3.62 -5.12
CA THR A 123 13.49 3.62 -3.64
C THR A 123 12.33 4.46 -3.14
N SER A 124 11.81 4.15 -1.96
CA SER A 124 10.72 4.90 -1.32
C SER A 124 11.10 5.14 0.15
N ASN A 125 12.12 5.99 0.36
CA ASN A 125 12.80 6.15 1.64
C ASN A 125 11.85 6.69 2.72
N PRO A 126 11.93 6.20 3.97
CA PRO A 126 11.12 6.72 5.06
C PRO A 126 11.61 8.12 5.47
N ASN A 127 10.67 9.01 5.76
CA ASN A 127 10.94 10.32 6.36
C ASN A 127 10.20 10.43 7.71
N TYR A 128 10.84 9.93 8.76
CA TYR A 128 10.24 9.94 10.10
C TYR A 128 10.13 11.33 10.71
N PHE A 129 11.01 12.26 10.35
CA PHE A 129 10.90 13.66 10.77
C PHE A 129 9.61 14.28 10.24
N ALA A 130 9.36 14.18 8.93
CA ALA A 130 8.13 14.68 8.31
C ALA A 130 6.89 13.97 8.88
N LEU A 131 6.98 12.65 9.15
CA LEU A 131 5.90 11.89 9.78
C LEU A 131 5.58 12.42 11.18
N LEU A 132 6.60 12.70 12.01
CA LEU A 132 6.44 13.26 13.35
C LEU A 132 5.94 14.71 13.32
N GLU A 133 6.37 15.52 12.37
CA GLU A 133 5.78 16.84 12.14
C GLU A 133 4.29 16.74 11.84
N GLN A 134 3.90 15.79 11.00
CA GLN A 134 2.50 15.59 10.66
C GLN A 134 1.68 15.08 11.86
N VAL A 135 2.29 14.26 12.71
CA VAL A 135 1.73 13.88 14.00
C VAL A 135 1.46 15.11 14.87
N ASN A 136 2.45 15.99 15.06
CA ASN A 136 2.29 17.21 15.87
C ASN A 136 1.22 18.16 15.30
N ARG A 137 1.11 18.26 13.96
CA ARG A 137 0.07 19.09 13.32
C ARG A 137 -1.34 18.58 13.57
N ILE A 138 -1.56 17.27 13.49
CA ILE A 138 -2.90 16.66 13.59
C ILE A 138 -3.29 16.44 15.06
N PHE A 139 -2.33 16.02 15.89
CA PHE A 139 -2.54 15.67 17.29
C PHE A 139 -1.54 16.40 18.19
N PRO A 140 -1.60 17.74 18.27
CA PRO A 140 -0.63 18.53 19.03
C PRO A 140 -0.61 18.14 20.51
N GLU A 141 -1.75 17.78 21.10
CA GLU A 141 -1.84 17.39 22.51
C GLU A 141 -1.27 16.00 22.83
N ARG A 142 -0.93 15.18 21.82
CA ARG A 142 -0.43 13.81 22.01
C ARG A 142 1.10 13.79 21.97
N LYS A 143 1.72 13.94 23.14
CA LYS A 143 3.17 14.16 23.29
C LYS A 143 3.99 12.90 23.55
N GLU A 144 3.37 11.73 23.74
CA GLU A 144 4.10 10.47 23.96
C GLU A 144 4.09 9.59 22.70
N VAL A 145 5.25 9.44 22.07
CA VAL A 145 5.45 8.62 20.86
C VAL A 145 5.88 7.22 21.26
N ILE A 146 5.10 6.21 20.88
CA ILE A 146 5.48 4.80 21.01
C ILE A 146 5.99 4.30 19.65
N CYS A 147 7.25 3.92 19.59
CA CYS A 147 7.82 3.21 18.44
C CYS A 147 7.70 1.69 18.66
N ILE A 148 6.92 0.99 17.84
CA ILE A 148 6.74 -0.47 17.97
C ILE A 148 7.59 -1.19 16.92
N VAL A 149 8.43 -2.12 17.37
CA VAL A 149 9.41 -2.85 16.53
C VAL A 149 9.39 -4.36 16.80
N ASP A 150 10.05 -5.11 15.93
CA ASP A 150 10.39 -6.53 16.09
C ASP A 150 11.90 -6.74 15.80
N ASN A 151 12.40 -7.97 15.95
CA ASN A 151 13.82 -8.27 15.72
C ASN A 151 14.15 -8.55 14.24
N SER A 152 13.23 -8.31 13.31
CA SER A 152 13.53 -8.45 11.89
C SER A 152 14.47 -7.34 11.42
N PHE A 153 15.28 -7.66 10.41
CA PHE A 153 16.26 -6.73 9.85
C PHE A 153 15.65 -5.36 9.48
N LEU A 154 14.51 -5.36 8.79
CA LEU A 154 13.84 -4.13 8.38
C LEU A 154 13.28 -3.32 9.55
N SER A 155 12.80 -3.99 10.61
CA SER A 155 12.33 -3.29 11.79
C SER A 155 13.48 -2.60 12.54
N ASN A 156 14.65 -3.24 12.62
CA ASN A 156 15.86 -2.64 13.18
C ASN A 156 16.37 -1.47 12.33
N LYS A 157 16.43 -1.62 10.99
CA LYS A 157 16.78 -0.51 10.08
C LYS A 157 15.80 0.65 10.19
N GLY A 158 14.51 0.33 10.32
CA GLY A 158 13.48 1.31 10.58
C GLY A 158 13.63 2.02 11.92
N LEU A 159 14.04 1.31 12.97
CA LEU A 159 14.32 1.92 14.27
C LEU A 159 15.51 2.90 14.18
N GLU A 160 16.60 2.51 13.52
CA GLU A 160 17.76 3.41 13.30
C GLU A 160 17.36 4.70 12.58
N SER A 161 16.58 4.57 11.50
CA SER A 161 16.07 5.72 10.74
C SER A 161 15.06 6.55 11.55
N PHE A 162 14.19 5.90 12.32
CA PHE A 162 13.25 6.57 13.23
C PHE A 162 13.98 7.38 14.30
N LEU A 163 15.01 6.82 14.95
CA LEU A 163 15.80 7.51 15.96
C LEU A 163 16.50 8.75 15.40
N THR A 164 16.97 8.67 14.15
CA THR A 164 17.55 9.83 13.45
C THR A 164 16.51 10.94 13.25
N GLY A 165 15.32 10.60 12.74
CA GLY A 165 14.22 11.56 12.58
C GLY A 165 13.69 12.09 13.91
N TRP A 166 13.66 11.25 14.95
CA TRP A 166 13.27 11.60 16.31
C TRP A 166 14.20 12.64 16.92
N ASN A 167 15.52 12.49 16.79
CA ASN A 167 16.48 13.44 17.35
C ASN A 167 16.27 14.85 16.76
N LEU A 168 16.14 14.94 15.43
CA LEU A 168 15.85 16.22 14.74
C LEU A 168 14.51 16.83 15.19
N PHE A 169 13.49 15.98 15.36
CA PHE A 169 12.18 16.42 15.82
C PHE A 169 12.23 16.93 17.28
N HIS A 170 12.93 16.21 18.15
CA HIS A 170 13.00 16.51 19.58
C HIS A 170 13.83 17.77 19.89
N GLU A 171 14.81 18.11 19.03
CA GLU A 171 15.51 19.40 19.08
C GLU A 171 14.55 20.59 18.96
N ILE A 172 13.45 20.44 18.20
CA ILE A 172 12.43 21.47 18.02
C ILE A 172 11.32 21.35 19.07
N TYR A 173 10.92 20.12 19.40
CA TYR A 173 9.81 19.81 20.31
C TYR A 173 10.30 19.01 21.52
N SER A 174 10.91 19.70 22.48
CA SER A 174 11.55 19.10 23.67
C SER A 174 10.56 18.53 24.70
N ASP A 175 9.27 18.83 24.57
CA ASP A 175 8.19 18.35 25.44
C ASP A 175 7.68 16.94 25.04
N TYR A 176 8.04 16.47 23.85
CA TYR A 176 7.71 15.12 23.41
C TYR A 176 8.57 14.07 24.12
N THR A 177 7.98 12.92 24.42
CA THR A 177 8.67 11.75 24.98
C THR A 177 8.54 10.56 24.05
N MET A 178 9.55 9.69 24.02
CA MET A 178 9.55 8.49 23.17
C MET A 178 9.81 7.22 23.98
N LYS A 179 9.09 6.15 23.61
CA LYS A 179 9.32 4.79 24.12
C LYS A 179 9.41 3.80 22.96
N VAL A 180 10.38 2.90 23.02
CA VAL A 180 10.52 1.80 22.06
C VAL A 180 9.97 0.52 22.68
N TYR A 181 8.97 -0.08 22.03
CA TYR A 181 8.37 -1.35 22.41
C TYR A 181 8.75 -2.41 21.38
N ASN A 182 9.52 -3.40 21.82
CA ASN A 182 9.84 -4.56 20.99
C ASN A 182 8.84 -5.69 21.28
N THR A 183 8.10 -6.10 20.25
CA THR A 183 7.02 -7.11 20.33
C THR A 183 7.48 -8.51 20.71
N GLN A 184 8.78 -8.81 20.63
CA GLN A 184 9.35 -10.10 21.01
C GLN A 184 9.99 -10.09 22.40
N VAL A 185 10.21 -8.90 22.99
CA VAL A 185 10.76 -8.73 24.35
C VAL A 185 9.65 -8.37 25.35
N LYS A 186 8.72 -7.51 24.95
CA LYS A 186 7.54 -7.14 25.74
C LYS A 186 6.41 -8.10 25.47
N THR A 187 5.54 -8.28 26.47
CA THR A 187 4.35 -9.10 26.26
C THR A 187 3.39 -8.37 25.34
N THR A 188 2.63 -9.11 24.52
CA THR A 188 1.50 -8.55 23.76
C THR A 188 0.56 -7.73 24.63
N GLN A 189 0.41 -8.13 25.90
CA GLN A 189 -0.39 -7.41 26.89
C GLN A 189 0.15 -6.01 27.18
N ASP A 190 1.47 -5.81 27.25
CA ASP A 190 2.07 -4.50 27.50
C ASP A 190 1.73 -3.53 26.36
N VAL A 191 1.89 -3.97 25.11
CA VAL A 191 1.58 -3.18 23.92
C VAL A 191 0.09 -2.84 23.88
N ILE A 192 -0.78 -3.84 24.02
CA ILE A 192 -2.24 -3.65 24.06
C ILE A 192 -2.61 -2.68 25.18
N SER A 193 -2.02 -2.86 26.37
CA SER A 193 -2.35 -2.03 27.51
C SER A 193 -1.99 -0.57 27.28
N ALA A 194 -0.91 -0.33 26.54
CA ALA A 194 -0.40 1.00 26.28
C ALA A 194 -1.19 1.76 25.22
N VAL A 195 -1.75 1.06 24.23
CA VAL A 195 -2.33 1.70 23.04
C VAL A 195 -3.83 1.45 22.87
N CYS A 196 -4.41 0.41 23.48
CA CYS A 196 -5.84 0.06 23.29
C CYS A 196 -6.75 0.54 24.43
N TYR A 197 -6.23 0.79 25.64
CA TYR A 197 -7.04 1.32 26.74
C TYR A 197 -7.03 2.85 26.75
N PRO A 198 -8.20 3.53 26.72
CA PRO A 198 -8.27 5.00 26.69
C PRO A 198 -7.44 5.68 27.78
N ARG A 199 -7.48 5.15 29.01
CA ARG A 199 -6.74 5.67 30.16
C ARG A 199 -5.24 5.87 29.88
N ASN A 200 -4.65 4.99 29.07
CA ASN A 200 -3.22 4.97 28.81
C ASN A 200 -2.84 5.62 27.47
N SER A 201 -3.79 5.72 26.54
CA SER A 201 -3.51 5.97 25.11
C SER A 201 -3.94 7.34 24.61
N THR A 202 -4.68 8.13 25.40
CA THR A 202 -5.15 9.46 24.99
C THR A 202 -4.01 10.42 24.64
N ASN A 203 -2.89 10.39 25.38
CA ASN A 203 -1.71 11.24 25.12
C ASN A 203 -0.71 10.60 24.13
N ARG A 204 -1.06 9.44 23.54
CA ARG A 204 -0.12 8.62 22.78
C ARG A 204 -0.41 8.59 21.30
N VAL A 205 0.66 8.43 20.54
CA VAL A 205 0.67 8.10 19.11
C VAL A 205 1.64 6.94 18.90
N VAL A 206 1.43 6.18 17.83
CA VAL A 206 2.28 5.03 17.53
C VAL A 206 2.97 5.22 16.19
N ILE A 207 4.28 5.04 16.16
CA ILE A 207 5.07 4.90 14.94
C ILE A 207 5.44 3.42 14.76
N ALA A 208 5.14 2.88 13.60
CA ALA A 208 5.50 1.52 13.21
C ALA A 208 6.50 1.57 12.04
N PRO A 209 7.81 1.35 12.30
CA PRO A 209 8.80 1.35 11.23
C PRO A 209 8.65 0.19 10.24
N LYS A 210 8.15 -0.95 10.71
CA LYS A 210 7.74 -2.10 9.90
C LYS A 210 6.31 -2.48 10.25
N TRP A 211 5.45 -2.62 9.25
CA TRP A 211 4.08 -3.06 9.42
C TRP A 211 3.96 -4.58 9.33
N THR A 212 3.31 -5.20 10.31
CA THR A 212 3.09 -6.65 10.38
C THR A 212 1.62 -6.98 10.64
N PRO A 213 1.15 -8.22 10.38
CA PRO A 213 -0.21 -8.63 10.71
C PRO A 213 -0.59 -8.43 12.18
N TYR A 214 0.38 -8.54 13.10
CA TYR A 214 0.19 -8.22 14.51
C TYR A 214 -0.24 -6.76 14.72
N LEU A 215 0.42 -5.82 14.04
CA LEU A 215 0.08 -4.40 14.12
C LEU A 215 -1.27 -4.09 13.49
N SER A 216 -1.70 -4.86 12.48
CA SER A 216 -3.06 -4.76 11.95
C SER A 216 -4.13 -5.10 13.01
N PHE A 217 -3.87 -6.08 13.87
CA PHE A 217 -4.77 -6.42 14.98
C PHE A 217 -4.78 -5.32 16.05
N VAL A 218 -3.60 -4.85 16.46
CA VAL A 218 -3.47 -3.81 17.50
C VAL A 218 -4.03 -2.47 17.02
N GLY A 219 -3.64 -2.02 15.83
CA GLY A 219 -4.02 -0.73 15.26
C GLY A 219 -5.54 -0.57 15.10
N LYS A 220 -6.24 -1.61 14.62
CA LYS A 220 -7.71 -1.61 14.49
C LYS A 220 -8.45 -1.41 15.82
N ASN A 221 -7.84 -1.79 16.93
CA ASN A 221 -8.43 -1.71 18.27
C ASN A 221 -7.83 -0.57 19.11
N SER A 222 -6.84 0.14 18.59
CA SER A 222 -6.11 1.17 19.32
C SER A 222 -6.93 2.44 19.50
N LYS A 223 -6.68 3.15 20.60
CA LYS A 223 -7.15 4.53 20.85
C LYS A 223 -6.02 5.56 20.72
N ALA A 224 -4.83 5.11 20.31
CA ALA A 224 -3.73 5.93 19.83
C ALA A 224 -3.65 5.80 18.30
N PRO A 225 -3.51 6.90 17.55
CA PRO A 225 -3.39 6.82 16.10
C PRO A 225 -2.04 6.21 15.69
N PHE A 226 -2.08 5.28 14.73
CA PHE A 226 -0.91 4.60 14.18
C PHE A 226 -0.40 5.30 12.93
N PHE A 227 0.91 5.48 12.83
CA PHE A 227 1.59 6.08 11.69
C PHE A 227 2.71 5.14 11.21
N ALA A 228 2.95 5.08 9.90
CA ALA A 228 4.00 4.24 9.33
C ALA A 228 4.60 4.85 8.06
N CYS A 229 5.72 4.30 7.58
CA CYS A 229 6.28 4.62 6.26
C CYS A 229 6.06 3.48 5.24
N GLN A 230 5.06 2.63 5.51
CA GLN A 230 4.69 1.48 4.67
C GLN A 230 3.18 1.45 4.45
N ASN A 231 2.75 1.47 3.18
CA ASN A 231 1.35 1.45 2.76
C ASN A 231 0.60 0.13 3.06
N LEU A 232 1.31 -0.89 3.57
CA LEU A 232 0.77 -2.16 4.09
C LEU A 232 -0.25 -1.98 5.22
N GLY A 233 -0.11 -0.91 6.00
CA GLY A 233 -1.01 -0.60 7.11
C GLY A 233 -2.35 -0.02 6.70
N LEU A 234 -2.46 0.50 5.47
CA LEU A 234 -3.69 1.12 4.97
C LEU A 234 -4.81 0.08 4.92
N LYS A 235 -6.05 0.51 5.25
CA LYS A 235 -7.22 -0.35 5.46
C LYS A 235 -7.10 -1.34 6.62
N ASN A 236 -5.97 -1.33 7.32
CA ASN A 236 -5.63 -2.26 8.38
C ASN A 236 -5.36 -1.62 9.74
N GLY A 237 -5.83 -0.39 9.96
CA GLY A 237 -5.77 0.27 11.27
C GLY A 237 -4.64 1.30 11.42
N VAL A 238 -3.85 1.55 10.38
CA VAL A 238 -2.98 2.73 10.33
C VAL A 238 -3.82 3.98 10.07
N PHE A 239 -3.56 5.06 10.81
CA PHE A 239 -4.19 6.36 10.61
C PHE A 239 -3.65 7.06 9.36
N CYS A 240 -2.33 7.12 9.24
CA CYS A 240 -1.64 7.77 8.13
C CYS A 240 -0.34 7.03 7.81
N VAL A 241 0.01 6.96 6.53
CA VAL A 241 1.33 6.53 6.10
C VAL A 241 2.02 7.63 5.31
N TYR A 242 3.33 7.71 5.41
CA TYR A 242 4.15 8.49 4.48
C TYR A 242 4.75 7.52 3.45
N ASP A 243 4.11 7.43 2.29
CA ASP A 243 4.48 6.45 1.27
C ASP A 243 4.05 6.88 -0.15
N ASP A 244 4.44 6.10 -1.14
CA ASP A 244 4.03 6.23 -2.52
C ASP A 244 2.75 5.43 -2.82
N ASP A 245 2.10 5.80 -3.93
CA ASP A 245 0.93 5.08 -4.44
C ASP A 245 1.36 3.77 -5.10
N ALA A 246 0.80 2.65 -4.61
CA ALA A 246 1.19 1.32 -5.04
C ALA A 246 1.06 1.09 -6.56
N TYR A 247 -0.03 1.59 -7.17
CA TYR A 247 -0.22 1.47 -8.62
C TYR A 247 0.84 2.26 -9.38
N THR A 248 1.07 3.52 -8.99
CA THR A 248 2.01 4.43 -9.64
C THR A 248 3.44 3.93 -9.56
N SER A 249 3.85 3.39 -8.41
CA SER A 249 5.20 2.83 -8.23
C SER A 249 5.41 1.58 -9.08
N ALA A 250 4.44 0.66 -9.10
CA ALA A 250 4.50 -0.51 -9.95
C ALA A 250 4.45 -0.15 -11.45
N TYR A 251 3.67 0.87 -11.82
CA TYR A 251 3.63 1.40 -13.17
C TYR A 251 4.98 1.93 -13.62
N ASN A 252 5.66 2.72 -12.79
CA ASN A 252 7.00 3.23 -13.09
C ASN A 252 8.04 2.10 -13.19
N ALA A 253 7.96 1.08 -12.33
CA ALA A 253 8.77 -0.13 -12.46
C ALA A 253 8.50 -0.87 -13.79
N GLY A 254 7.23 -0.95 -14.21
CA GLY A 254 6.84 -1.51 -15.51
C GLY A 254 7.39 -0.72 -16.71
N ARG A 255 7.47 0.62 -16.58
CA ARG A 255 8.15 1.46 -17.57
C ARG A 255 9.64 1.15 -17.66
N TYR A 256 10.33 1.03 -16.52
CA TYR A 256 11.75 0.62 -16.49
C TYR A 256 11.94 -0.78 -17.09
N ALA A 257 11.08 -1.72 -16.76
CA ALA A 257 11.09 -3.05 -17.37
C ALA A 257 10.94 -2.97 -18.89
N ALA A 258 10.04 -2.13 -19.42
CA ALA A 258 9.88 -1.97 -20.87
C ALA A 258 11.08 -1.30 -21.56
N PHE A 259 11.78 -0.37 -20.90
CA PHE A 259 13.02 0.22 -21.41
C PHE A 259 14.13 -0.84 -21.49
N VAL A 260 14.32 -1.58 -20.40
CA VAL A 260 15.33 -2.64 -20.32
C VAL A 260 15.06 -3.77 -21.33
N LEU A 261 13.81 -4.20 -21.49
CA LEU A 261 13.43 -5.22 -22.48
C LEU A 261 13.63 -4.75 -23.93
N ARG A 262 13.72 -3.44 -24.18
CA ARG A 262 14.08 -2.87 -25.50
C ARG A 262 15.57 -2.79 -25.75
N GLY A 263 16.40 -2.97 -24.72
CA GLY A 263 17.86 -2.95 -24.83
C GLY A 263 18.54 -1.84 -24.04
N ASP A 264 17.80 -0.98 -23.33
CA ASP A 264 18.42 0.02 -22.44
C ASP A 264 19.14 -0.69 -21.29
N LYS A 265 20.33 -0.21 -20.93
CA LYS A 265 21.12 -0.82 -19.85
C LYS A 265 20.58 -0.36 -18.49
N PRO A 266 20.33 -1.27 -17.53
CA PRO A 266 19.87 -0.89 -16.19
C PRO A 266 20.76 0.17 -15.51
N LYS A 267 22.09 0.05 -15.63
CA LYS A 267 23.04 1.04 -15.11
C LYS A 267 22.78 2.48 -15.58
N ASP A 268 22.31 2.67 -16.82
CA ASP A 268 22.07 4.00 -17.39
C ASP A 268 20.73 4.58 -16.91
N LEU A 269 19.75 3.73 -16.59
CA LEU A 269 18.49 4.12 -15.96
C LEU A 269 18.69 4.52 -14.49
N GLY A 270 19.56 3.78 -13.80
CA GLY A 270 19.97 4.01 -12.41
C GLY A 270 18.87 3.72 -11.39
N VAL A 271 19.08 4.25 -10.18
CA VAL A 271 18.13 4.15 -9.07
C VAL A 271 17.62 5.55 -8.73
N ARG A 272 16.31 5.70 -8.56
CA ARG A 272 15.67 6.99 -8.26
C ARG A 272 14.73 6.86 -7.07
N GLU A 273 14.60 7.92 -6.29
CA GLU A 273 13.59 7.97 -5.24
C GLU A 273 12.22 8.31 -5.85
N THR A 274 11.19 7.54 -5.47
CA THR A 274 9.81 7.80 -5.87
C THR A 274 9.27 8.98 -5.07
N PRO A 275 8.53 9.92 -5.69
CA PRO A 275 7.78 10.92 -4.95
C PRO A 275 6.79 10.25 -3.98
N GLN A 276 6.92 10.56 -2.70
CA GLN A 276 6.06 10.07 -1.62
C GLN A 276 5.18 11.19 -1.08
N GLY A 277 4.09 10.81 -0.39
CA GLY A 277 3.21 11.76 0.28
C GLY A 277 2.49 11.11 1.45
N PHE A 278 1.69 11.92 2.15
CA PHE A 278 0.83 11.38 3.19
C PHE A 278 -0.40 10.72 2.59
N ILE A 279 -0.71 9.52 3.08
CA ILE A 279 -1.90 8.76 2.70
C ILE A 279 -2.69 8.47 3.97
N TYR A 280 -3.93 8.95 4.03
CA TYR A 280 -4.78 8.85 5.20
C TYR A 280 -5.86 7.78 5.02
N ASP A 281 -6.18 7.04 6.08
CA ASP A 281 -7.32 6.13 6.08
C ASP A 281 -8.58 6.85 6.56
N SER A 282 -9.59 6.96 5.69
CA SER A 282 -10.85 7.66 5.98
C SER A 282 -11.57 7.13 7.23
N LYS A 283 -11.53 5.82 7.48
CA LYS A 283 -12.17 5.21 8.66
C LYS A 283 -11.46 5.61 9.94
N GLN A 284 -10.14 5.81 9.87
CA GLN A 284 -9.35 6.28 11.00
C GLN A 284 -9.54 7.79 11.23
N LEU A 285 -9.64 8.60 10.17
CA LEU A 285 -10.02 10.01 10.30
C LEU A 285 -11.36 10.15 11.04
N ALA A 286 -12.38 9.38 10.63
CA ALA A 286 -13.68 9.37 11.29
C ALA A 286 -13.59 8.88 12.74
N PHE A 287 -12.84 7.81 13.02
CA PHE A 287 -12.68 7.25 14.35
C PHE A 287 -12.02 8.22 15.35
N PHE A 288 -10.97 8.93 14.90
CA PHE A 288 -10.26 9.93 15.69
C PHE A 288 -10.87 11.33 15.61
N LYS A 289 -11.99 11.49 14.90
CA LYS A 289 -12.72 12.76 14.71
C LYS A 289 -11.85 13.87 14.11
N VAL A 290 -10.99 13.51 13.15
CA VAL A 290 -10.18 14.45 12.38
C VAL A 290 -10.94 14.83 11.11
N ASP A 291 -11.08 16.13 10.87
CA ASP A 291 -11.72 16.65 9.67
C ASP A 291 -10.89 16.29 8.42
N PRO A 292 -11.45 15.60 7.41
CA PRO A 292 -10.79 15.32 6.13
C PRO A 292 -10.19 16.55 5.45
N SER A 293 -10.81 17.71 5.58
CA SER A 293 -10.32 18.97 4.99
C SER A 293 -9.03 19.48 5.64
N ALA A 294 -8.76 19.11 6.89
CA ALA A 294 -7.54 19.48 7.59
C ALA A 294 -6.31 18.70 7.09
N VAL A 295 -6.53 17.54 6.46
CA VAL A 295 -5.45 16.65 5.99
C VAL A 295 -5.31 16.61 4.46
N SER A 296 -6.35 17.00 3.72
CA SER A 296 -6.38 16.94 2.25
C SER A 296 -5.38 17.86 1.54
N SER A 297 -4.88 18.89 2.23
CA SER A 297 -3.83 19.78 1.73
C SER A 297 -2.42 19.18 1.80
N TYR A 298 -2.23 18.15 2.61
CA TYR A 298 -0.92 17.53 2.87
C TYR A 298 -0.80 16.11 2.30
N GLY A 299 -1.92 15.52 1.87
CA GLY A 299 -1.95 14.15 1.38
C GLY A 299 -3.30 13.79 0.80
N PHE A 300 -3.45 12.53 0.39
CA PHE A 300 -4.71 12.02 -0.14
C PHE A 300 -5.34 10.99 0.78
N ILE A 301 -6.66 10.85 0.67
CA ILE A 301 -7.47 9.99 1.52
C ILE A 301 -7.83 8.73 0.75
N VAL A 302 -7.68 7.58 1.38
CA VAL A 302 -8.09 6.28 0.85
C VAL A 302 -9.15 5.64 1.73
N ASN A 303 -9.71 4.52 1.27
CA ASN A 303 -10.72 3.74 2.00
C ASN A 303 -12.07 4.47 2.20
N GLU A 304 -12.32 5.56 1.47
CA GLU A 304 -13.60 6.27 1.48
C GLU A 304 -14.74 5.33 1.09
N SER A 305 -15.85 5.40 1.84
CA SER A 305 -17.06 4.69 1.46
C SER A 305 -17.49 5.17 0.08
N TYR A 306 -18.00 4.25 -0.77
CA TYR A 306 -18.57 4.60 -2.07
C TYR A 306 -19.58 5.74 -1.98
N TRP A 307 -20.35 5.78 -0.88
CA TRP A 307 -21.30 6.83 -0.55
C TRP A 307 -20.64 8.18 -0.32
N GLU A 308 -19.51 8.23 0.40
CA GLU A 308 -18.80 9.48 0.67
C GLU A 308 -18.11 10.00 -0.59
N ARG A 309 -17.42 9.11 -1.32
CA ARG A 309 -16.76 9.45 -2.58
C ARG A 309 -17.74 9.99 -3.64
N ASN A 310 -18.96 9.48 -3.67
CA ASN A 310 -19.99 9.83 -4.65
C ASN A 310 -21.20 10.53 -4.02
N LYS A 311 -21.02 11.22 -2.89
CA LYS A 311 -22.11 11.82 -2.11
C LYS A 311 -22.99 12.73 -2.95
N LEU A 312 -22.38 13.55 -3.82
CA LEU A 312 -23.09 14.40 -4.77
C LEU A 312 -23.94 13.59 -5.75
N LEU A 313 -23.37 12.52 -6.32
CA LEU A 313 -24.05 11.66 -7.27
C LEU A 313 -25.30 11.01 -6.64
N PHE A 314 -25.19 10.50 -5.41
CA PHE A 314 -26.32 9.94 -4.68
C PHE A 314 -27.36 10.99 -4.26
N MET A 315 -26.91 12.19 -3.88
CA MET A 315 -27.79 13.31 -3.53
C MET A 315 -28.73 13.70 -4.69
N PHE A 316 -28.27 13.58 -5.94
CA PHE A 316 -29.11 13.86 -7.12
C PHE A 316 -29.85 12.62 -7.64
N LEU A 317 -29.22 11.43 -7.66
CA LEU A 317 -29.84 10.22 -8.21
C LEU A 317 -30.96 9.66 -7.34
N TYR A 318 -30.84 9.76 -6.01
CA TYR A 318 -31.85 9.22 -5.10
C TYR A 318 -33.21 9.92 -5.24
N PRO A 319 -33.33 11.27 -5.17
CA PRO A 319 -34.61 11.93 -5.37
C PRO A 319 -35.15 11.76 -6.80
N LEU A 320 -34.27 11.69 -7.81
CA LEU A 320 -34.67 11.41 -9.19
C LEU A 320 -35.31 10.02 -9.33
N ALA A 321 -34.70 8.99 -8.74
CA ALA A 321 -35.26 7.64 -8.74
C ALA A 321 -36.62 7.59 -8.02
N LEU A 322 -36.77 8.34 -6.92
CA LEU A 322 -38.01 8.43 -6.14
C LEU A 322 -39.11 9.17 -6.93
N LEU A 323 -38.77 10.22 -7.67
CA LEU A 323 -39.69 10.92 -8.59
C LEU A 323 -40.13 10.01 -9.74
N LEU A 324 -39.22 9.23 -10.32
CA LEU A 324 -39.56 8.28 -11.38
C LEU A 324 -40.47 7.16 -10.86
N LEU A 325 -40.18 6.61 -9.67
CA LEU A 325 -41.01 5.58 -9.03
C LEU A 325 -42.42 6.10 -8.74
N THR A 326 -42.54 7.28 -8.14
CA THR A 326 -43.86 7.90 -7.87
C THR A 326 -44.61 8.20 -9.17
N GLY A 327 -43.92 8.69 -10.21
CA GLY A 327 -44.48 8.86 -11.54
C GLY A 327 -45.02 7.57 -12.15
N CYS A 328 -44.24 6.47 -12.06
CA CYS A 328 -44.65 5.14 -12.51
C CYS A 328 -45.89 4.62 -11.76
N VAL A 329 -45.93 4.78 -10.43
CA VAL A 329 -47.09 4.37 -9.61
C VAL A 329 -48.34 5.16 -10.01
N ILE A 330 -48.23 6.49 -10.15
CA ILE A 330 -49.34 7.34 -10.61
C ILE A 330 -49.80 6.93 -12.00
N TRP A 331 -48.87 6.63 -12.91
CA TRP A 331 -49.18 6.20 -14.25
C TRP A 331 -49.89 4.84 -14.28
N LEU A 332 -49.42 3.86 -13.49
CA LEU A 332 -50.08 2.56 -13.33
C LEU A 332 -51.49 2.70 -12.75
N ILE A 333 -51.68 3.56 -11.75
CA ILE A 333 -53.02 3.86 -11.22
C ILE A 333 -53.91 4.48 -12.31
N ARG A 334 -53.38 5.40 -13.12
CA ARG A 334 -54.11 6.01 -14.25
C ARG A 334 -54.49 4.99 -15.31
N LEU A 335 -53.58 4.07 -15.66
CA LEU A 335 -53.87 2.98 -16.60
C LEU A 335 -54.94 2.03 -16.07
N ASN A 336 -54.79 1.56 -14.83
CA ASN A 336 -55.76 0.67 -14.19
C ASN A 336 -57.16 1.32 -14.12
N ARG A 337 -57.23 2.61 -13.77
CA ARG A 337 -58.50 3.37 -13.81
C ARG A 337 -59.09 3.48 -15.22
N LYS A 338 -58.27 3.66 -16.26
CA LYS A 338 -58.74 3.68 -17.66
C LYS A 338 -59.27 2.32 -18.10
N GLU A 339 -58.58 1.24 -17.76
CA GLU A 339 -59.03 -0.13 -18.06
C GLU A 339 -60.31 -0.49 -17.30
N ALA A 340 -60.42 -0.15 -16.02
CA ALA A 340 -61.64 -0.35 -15.23
C ALA A 340 -62.86 0.36 -15.86
N LYS A 341 -62.69 1.60 -16.32
CA LYS A 341 -63.74 2.33 -17.06
C LYS A 341 -64.10 1.66 -18.39
N ARG A 342 -63.14 1.10 -19.13
CA ARG A 342 -63.40 0.34 -20.37
C ARG A 342 -64.17 -0.96 -20.09
N ARG A 343 -63.81 -1.70 -19.03
CA ARG A 343 -64.53 -2.91 -18.58
C ARG A 343 -65.98 -2.60 -18.19
N TYR A 344 -66.21 -1.48 -17.52
CA TYR A 344 -67.55 -1.02 -17.15
C TYR A 344 -68.39 -0.63 -18.39
N LYS A 345 -67.81 0.12 -19.34
CA LYS A 345 -68.49 0.46 -20.60
C LYS A 345 -68.82 -0.75 -21.47
N PHE A 346 -67.94 -1.76 -21.52
CA PHE A 346 -68.23 -3.01 -22.23
C PHE A 346 -69.39 -3.81 -21.61
N ARG A 347 -69.53 -3.79 -20.27
CA ARG A 347 -70.65 -4.45 -19.57
C ARG A 347 -72.00 -3.73 -19.69
N LEU A 348 -72.01 -2.47 -20.10
CA LEU A 348 -73.24 -1.67 -20.35
C LEU A 348 -73.65 -1.68 -21.82
N ALA A 349 -72.81 -2.19 -22.72
CA ALA A 349 -73.05 -2.29 -24.16
C ALA A 349 -73.40 -3.72 -24.62
N CYS A 350 -73.27 -4.71 -23.72
CA CYS A 350 -73.98 -5.99 -23.78
C CYS A 350 -75.22 -5.88 -22.90
#